data_AF-A0A535VWV5-F1
#
_entry.id   AF-A0A535VWV5-F1
#
_cell.length_a   1.000
_cell.length_b   1.000
_cell.length_c   1.000
_cell.angle_alpha   90.00
_cell.angle_beta   90.00
_cell.angle_gamma   90.00
#
_symmetry.space_group_name_H-M   'P 1'
#
loop_
_entity.id
_entity.type
_entity.pdbx_description
1 polymer ?
#
loop_
_entity_poly.entity_id
_entity_poly.type
_entity_poly.pdbx_seq_one_letter_code
_entity_poly.pdbx_strand_id
1 'polypeptide(L)' 'MQVRVQTELKAKGIELLLANVRAPVRDVLQRSSLIERIGKQHIYLSVEEGVRAFQLFHTSNQSLP' A
#
# COMPACT_ATOMS: atom_id res chain seq x y z
N MET A 1 -8.80 0.47 17.63
CA MET A 1 -8.23 -0.74 16.97
C MET A 1 -6.81 -0.40 16.54
N GLN A 2 -5.78 -0.93 17.21
CA GLN A 2 -4.38 -0.68 16.81
C GLN A 2 -4.05 -1.50 15.57
N VAL A 3 -3.65 -0.85 14.47
CA VAL A 3 -3.16 -1.56 13.29
C VAL A 3 -1.69 -1.90 13.48
N ARG A 4 -1.42 -3.12 13.96
CA ARG A 4 -0.06 -3.61 14.23
C ARG A 4 0.69 -4.09 12.99
N VAL A 5 -0.03 -4.71 12.05
CA VAL A 5 0.56 -5.34 10.86
C VAL A 5 1.34 -4.34 10.00
N GLN A 6 0.79 -3.15 9.73
CA GLN A 6 1.48 -2.15 8.90
C GLN A 6 2.80 -1.68 9.54
N THR A 7 2.82 -1.47 10.86
CA THR A 7 4.01 -1.01 11.57
C THR A 7 5.08 -2.08 11.60
N GLU A 8 4.69 -3.34 11.79
CA GLU A 8 5.60 -4.50 11.76
C GLU A 8 6.21 -4.72 10.37
N LEU A 9 5.43 -4.55 9.30
CA LEU A 9 5.93 -4.63 7.91
C LEU A 9 6.91 -3.50 7.60
N LYS A 10 6.55 -2.26 7.97
CA LYS A 10 7.42 -1.09 7.77
C LYS A 10 8.75 -1.23 8.49
N ALA A 11 8.75 -1.74 9.73
CA ALA A 11 9.97 -1.99 10.50
C ALA A 11 10.92 -3.02 9.83
N LYS A 12 10.38 -3.89 8.97
CA LYS A 12 11.14 -4.87 8.19
C LYS A 12 11.54 -4.35 6.80
N GLY A 13 11.30 -3.08 6.50
CA GLY A 13 11.53 -2.51 5.17
C GLY A 13 10.57 -3.04 4.10
N ILE A 14 9.43 -3.61 4.51
CA ILE A 14 8.41 -4.13 3.59
C ILE A 14 7.38 -3.03 3.34
N GLU A 15 7.22 -2.66 2.08
CA GLU A 15 6.19 -1.73 1.64
C GLU A 15 4.84 -2.46 1.49
N LEU A 16 3.78 -1.89 2.10
CA LEU A 16 2.43 -2.45 2.03
C LEU A 16 1.58 -1.64 1.06
N LEU A 17 1.07 -2.30 0.03
CA LEU A 17 0.13 -1.75 -0.93
C LEU A 17 -1.18 -2.56 -0.91
N LEU A 18 -2.32 -1.91 -1.11
CA LEU A 18 -3.63 -2.56 -1.13
C LEU A 18 -4.29 -2.38 -2.50
N ALA A 19 -4.80 -3.48 -3.06
CA ALA A 19 -5.51 -3.50 -4.33
C ALA A 19 -6.94 -4.03 -4.15
N ASN A 20 -7.84 -3.74 -5.10
CA ASN A 20 -9.25 -4.14 -5.07
C ASN A 20 -9.99 -3.66 -3.81
N VAL A 21 -9.60 -2.52 -3.25
CA VAL A 21 -10.24 -1.98 -2.04
C VAL A 21 -11.62 -1.43 -2.39
N ARG A 22 -12.66 -2.24 -2.16
CA ARG A 22 -14.07 -1.85 -2.38
C ARG A 22 -14.51 -0.78 -1.38
N ALA A 23 -15.52 0.02 -1.74
CA ALA A 23 -15.97 1.17 -0.97
C ALA A 23 -16.21 0.89 0.55
N PRO A 24 -16.90 -0.19 0.97
CA PRO A 24 -17.10 -0.45 2.40
C PRO A 24 -15.79 -0.71 3.15
N VAL A 25 -14.82 -1.37 2.50
CA VAL A 25 -13.50 -1.63 3.07
C VAL A 25 -12.72 -0.32 3.16
N ARG A 26 -12.81 0.54 2.14
CA ARG A 26 -12.19 1.86 2.13
C ARG A 26 -12.67 2.71 3.32
N ASP A 27 -13.95 2.70 3.62
CA ASP A 27 -14.52 3.44 4.75
C ASP A 27 -14.01 2.93 6.11
N VAL A 28 -13.83 1.61 6.24
CA VAL A 28 -13.21 1.00 7.43
C VAL A 28 -11.73 1.39 7.55
N LEU A 29 -10.99 1.36 6.44
CA LEU A 29 -9.58 1.74 6.41
C LEU A 29 -9.38 3.23 6.71
N GLN A 30 -10.26 4.10 6.20
CA GLN A 30 -10.24 5.54 6.47
C GLN A 30 -10.51 5.82 7.96
N ARG A 31 -11.52 5.18 8.56
CA ARG A 31 -11.85 5.34 9.99
C ARG A 31 -10.77 4.81 10.93
N SER A 32 -9.95 3.86 10.48
CA SER A 32 -8.83 3.32 11.26
C SER A 32 -7.52 4.11 11.10
N SER A 33 -7.55 5.20 10.34
CA SER A 33 -6.38 5.98 9.94
C SER A 33 -5.30 5.17 9.20
N LEU A 34 -5.69 4.00 8.67
CA LEU A 34 -4.75 3.09 8.02
C LEU A 34 -4.36 3.60 6.63
N ILE A 35 -5.29 4.27 5.95
CA ILE A 35 -5.02 4.91 4.66
C ILE A 35 -3.95 5.99 4.79
N GLU A 36 -4.00 6.84 5.82
CA GLU A 36 -2.95 7.85 6.07
C GLU A 36 -1.61 7.20 6.41
N ARG A 37 -1.61 6.10 7.18
CA ARG A 37 -0.39 5.40 7.59
C ARG A 37 0.30 4.65 6.45
N ILE A 38 -0.49 4.03 5.57
CA ILE A 38 -0.01 3.33 4.38
C ILE A 38 0.42 4.34 3.30
N GLY A 39 -0.29 5.46 3.19
CA GLY A 39 -0.19 6.41 2.09
C GLY A 39 -1.36 6.22 1.13
N LYS A 40 -2.09 7.31 0.84
CA LYS A 40 -3.25 7.28 -0.08
C LYS A 40 -2.89 6.78 -1.47
N GLN A 41 -1.66 7.03 -1.89
CA GLN A 41 -1.10 6.60 -3.17
C GLN A 41 -0.83 5.09 -3.26
N HIS A 42 -0.91 4.33 -2.16
CA HIS A 42 -0.70 2.88 -2.15
C HIS A 42 -2.03 2.09 -2.10
N ILE A 43 -3.15 2.74 -2.42
CA ILE A 43 -4.48 2.13 -2.49
C ILE A 43 -4.95 2.15 -3.94
N TYR A 44 -5.12 0.97 -4.52
CA TYR A 44 -5.40 0.78 -5.95
C TYR A 44 -6.74 0.10 -6.19
N LEU A 45 -7.31 0.35 -7.36
CA LEU A 45 -8.58 -0.23 -7.77
C LEU A 45 -8.42 -1.64 -8.31
N SER A 46 -7.24 -1.98 -8.85
CA SER A 46 -6.92 -3.32 -9.34
C SER A 46 -5.54 -3.81 -8.89
N VAL A 47 -5.33 -5.13 -8.94
CA VAL A 47 -4.01 -5.73 -8.66
C VAL A 47 -2.99 -5.31 -9.71
N GLU A 48 -3.40 -5.28 -10.98
CA GLU A 48 -2.52 -4.88 -12.09
C GLU A 48 -2.00 -3.46 -11.90
N GLU A 49 -2.87 -2.52 -11.52
CA GLU A 49 -2.51 -1.13 -11.22
C GLU A 49 -1.47 -1.07 -10.09
N GLY A 50 -1.70 -1.80 -8.99
CA GLY A 50 -0.79 -1.81 -7.85
C GLY A 50 0.60 -2.40 -8.18
N VAL A 51 0.64 -3.50 -8.93
CA VAL A 51 1.91 -4.11 -9.38
C VAL A 51 2.66 -3.18 -10.33
N ARG A 52 1.95 -2.59 -11.31
CA ARG A 52 2.55 -1.66 -12.28
C ARG A 52 3.12 -0.43 -11.58
N ALA A 53 2.37 0.17 -10.66
CA ALA A 53 2.82 1.31 -9.88
C ALA A 53 4.08 0.96 -9.08
N PHE A 54 4.06 -0.17 -8.35
CA PHE A 54 5.21 -0.65 -7.60
C PHE A 54 6.45 -0.82 -8.49
N GLN A 55 6.30 -1.46 -9.65
CA GLN A 55 7.39 -1.63 -10.61
C GLN A 55 7.91 -0.28 -11.12
N LEU A 56 7.06 0.66 -11.51
CA LEU A 56 7.53 1.96 -12.02
C LEU A 56 8.36 2.74 -10.99
N PHE A 57 7.94 2.77 -9.73
CA PHE A 57 8.68 3.47 -8.67
C PHE A 57 10.04 2.81 -8.36
N HIS A 58 10.15 1.49 -8.55
CA HIS A 58 11.37 0.75 -8.20
C HIS A 58 12.29 0.51 -9.39
N THR A 59 11.76 0.41 -10.62
CA THR A 59 12.55 0.28 -11.85
C THR A 59 13.25 1.58 -12.22
N SER A 60 12.68 2.75 -11.90
CA SER A 60 13.40 4.04 -11.99
C SER A 60 14.60 4.13 -11.04
N ASN A 61 14.72 3.20 -10.09
CA ASN A 61 15.79 3.15 -9.09
C ASN A 61 16.60 1.83 -9.15
N GLN A 62 16.40 1.02 -10.19
CA GLN A 62 17.16 -0.20 -10.45
C GLN A 62 17.68 -0.22 -11.89
N SER A 63 18.78 0.49 -12.12
CA SER A 63 19.85 -0.07 -12.95
C SER A 63 20.46 -1.21 -12.13
N LEU A 64 19.96 -2.43 -12.27
CA LEU A 64 20.69 -3.60 -11.77
C LEU A 64 21.58 -4.16 -12.90
N PRO A 65 22.77 -4.68 -12.55
CA PRO A 65 23.81 -5.14 -13.49
C PRO A 65 23.38 -6.30 -14.40
#